data_AF-A0A521FNS0-F1
#
_entry.id   AF-A0A521FNS0-F1
#
_cell.length_a   1.000
_cell.length_b   1.000
_cell.length_c   1.000
_cell.angle_alpha   90.00
_cell.angle_beta   90.00
_cell.angle_gamma   90.00
#
_symmetry.space_group_name_H-M   'P 1'
#
loop_
_entity.id
_entity.type
_entity.pdbx_description
1 polymer ?
#
loop_
_entity_poly.entity_id
_entity_poly.type
_entity_poly.pdbx_seq_one_letter_code
_entity_poly.pdbx_strand_id
1 'polypeptide(L)' 'MTQQTRMMVMVDAGEFAALRAEIEDLKSVIAGATITPRDEWETIKAHADRAGVQPQTVRTWIRAGRIDSKRVGNVTYVRG' A
#
# COMPACT_ATOMS: atom_id res chain seq x y z
N MET A 1 36.40 12.64 -15.51
CA MET A 1 35.71 13.74 -14.81
C MET A 1 34.48 14.11 -15.62
N THR A 2 33.31 13.58 -15.28
CA THR A 2 32.04 13.91 -15.95
C THR A 2 31.39 15.06 -15.19
N GLN A 3 31.45 16.26 -15.77
CA GLN A 3 30.78 17.44 -15.25
C GLN A 3 29.27 17.24 -15.46
N GLN A 4 28.53 16.89 -14.40
CA GLN A 4 27.07 16.88 -14.45
C GLN A 4 26.60 18.32 -14.65
N THR A 5 26.10 18.62 -15.85
CA THR A 5 25.38 19.85 -16.16
C THR A 5 24.24 20.01 -15.17
N ARG A 6 24.42 20.95 -14.24
CA ARG A 6 23.42 21.27 -13.22
C ARG A 6 22.37 22.15 -13.88
N MET A 7 21.27 21.54 -14.31
CA MET A 7 20.13 22.28 -14.85
C MET A 7 19.47 23.03 -13.69
N MET A 8 19.64 24.36 -13.64
CA MET A 8 18.91 25.20 -12.69
C MET A 8 17.48 25.38 -13.20
N VAL A 9 16.54 24.72 -12.54
CA VAL A 9 15.12 24.94 -12.73
C VAL A 9 14.72 26.11 -11.83
N MET A 10 14.28 27.23 -12.41
CA MET A 10 13.60 28.26 -11.64
C MET A 10 12.22 27.71 -11.26
N VAL A 11 12.03 27.49 -9.96
CA VAL A 11 10.74 27.13 -9.38
C VAL A 11 10.22 28.36 -8.68
N ASP A 12 8.97 28.71 -8.94
CA ASP A 12 8.32 29.83 -8.26
C ASP A 12 8.23 29.55 -6.75
N ALA A 13 8.61 30.53 -5.94
CA ALA A 13 8.65 30.37 -4.49
C ALA A 13 7.25 30.17 -3.89
N GLY A 14 6.22 30.72 -4.52
CA GLY A 14 4.82 30.54 -4.13
C GLY A 14 4.31 29.13 -4.42
N GLU A 15 4.65 28.57 -5.59
CA GLU A 15 4.34 27.18 -5.93
C GLU A 15 5.00 26.20 -4.95
N PHE A 16 6.26 26.45 -4.59
CA PHE A 16 6.97 25.60 -3.62
C PHE A 16 6.36 25.68 -2.21
N ALA A 17 5.91 26.87 -1.81
CA ALA A 17 5.22 27.07 -0.54
C ALA A 17 3.85 26.36 -0.51
N ALA A 18 3.09 26.41 -1.62
CA ALA A 18 1.82 25.72 -1.75
C ALA A 18 1.99 24.19 -1.67
N LEU A 19 2.99 23.64 -2.37
CA LEU A 19 3.29 22.21 -2.34
C LEU A 19 3.67 21.74 -0.93
N ARG A 20 4.41 22.58 -0.18
CA ARG A 20 4.80 22.28 1.19
C ARG A 20 3.59 22.24 2.13
N ALA A 21 2.67 23.19 1.98
CA ALA A 21 1.43 23.23 2.74
C ALA A 21 0.57 21.99 2.49
N GLU A 22 0.45 21.55 1.23
CA GLU A 22 -0.32 20.36 0.85
C GLU A 22 0.28 19.07 1.44
N ILE A 23 1.61 18.95 1.45
CA ILE A 23 2.31 17.84 2.10
C ILE A 23 2.05 17.82 3.61
N GLU A 24 2.01 18.99 4.24
CA GLU A 24 1.78 19.12 5.68
C GLU A 24 0.33 18.75 6.04
N ASP A 25 -0.63 19.13 5.20
CA ASP A 25 -2.03 18.76 5.35
C ASP A 25 -2.24 17.25 5.20
N LEU A 26 -1.64 16.62 4.18
CA LEU A 26 -1.67 15.17 4.00
C LEU A 26 -1.06 14.43 5.20
N LYS A 27 0.05 14.94 5.74
CA LYS A 27 0.68 14.36 6.94
C LYS A 27 -0.22 14.47 8.16
N SER A 28 -0.91 15.60 8.34
CA SER A 28 -1.87 15.81 9.43
C SER A 28 -3.02 14.80 9.37
N VAL A 29 -3.59 14.59 8.18
CA VAL A 29 -4.65 13.59 7.94
C VAL A 29 -4.17 12.18 8.27
N ILE A 30 -2.95 11.82 7.86
CA ILE A 30 -2.38 10.50 8.14
C ILE A 30 -2.06 10.32 9.63
N ALA A 31 -1.55 11.36 10.30
CA ALA A 31 -1.22 11.30 11.73
C ALA A 31 -2.46 11.17 12.62
N GLY A 32 -3.59 11.77 12.21
CA GLY A 32 -4.87 11.62 12.88
C GLY A 32 -5.60 10.30 12.58
N ALA A 33 -5.14 9.54 11.58
CA ALA A 33 -5.74 8.25 11.25
C ALA A 33 -5.28 7.18 12.24
N THR A 34 -6.20 6.68 13.06
CA THR A 34 -5.99 5.44 13.81
C THR A 34 -5.90 4.29 12.81
N ILE A 35 -4.68 3.95 12.40
CA ILE A 35 -4.40 2.74 11.61
C ILE A 35 -4.51 1.56 12.57
N THR A 36 -5.72 1.00 12.72
CA THR A 36 -5.88 -0.30 13.38
C THR A 36 -5.08 -1.32 12.56
N PRO A 37 -4.04 -1.97 13.12
CA PRO A 37 -3.36 -3.05 12.43
C PRO A 37 -4.42 -4.09 12.09
N ARG A 38 -4.69 -4.26 10.80
CA ARG A 38 -5.69 -5.23 10.36
C ARG A 38 -5.21 -6.60 10.81
N ASP A 39 -6.12 -7.37 11.38
CA ASP A 39 -5.91 -8.77 11.72
C ASP A 39 -5.21 -9.44 10.52
N GLU A 40 -3.95 -9.84 10.71
CA GLU A 40 -3.03 -10.12 9.58
C GLU A 40 -3.54 -11.26 8.69
N TRP A 41 -4.49 -12.02 9.20
CA TRP A 41 -5.02 -13.24 8.61
C TRP A 41 -6.50 -13.06 8.29
N GLU A 42 -6.82 -12.93 7.00
CA GLU A 42 -8.19 -12.88 6.52
C GLU A 42 -8.55 -14.18 5.78
N THR A 43 -9.84 -14.48 5.62
CA THR A 43 -10.24 -15.63 4.81
C THR A 43 -9.96 -15.37 3.33
N ILE A 44 -9.79 -16.42 2.54
CA ILE A 44 -9.66 -16.31 1.07
C ILE A 44 -10.78 -15.45 0.45
N LYS A 45 -12.01 -15.59 0.95
CA LYS A 45 -13.16 -14.83 0.45
C LYS A 45 -12.99 -13.34 0.73
N ALA A 46 -12.69 -12.96 1.98
CA ALA A 46 -12.48 -11.57 2.34
C ALA A 46 -11.32 -10.92 1.57
N HIS A 47 -10.23 -11.67 1.37
CA HIS A 47 -9.10 -11.22 0.55
C HIS A 47 -9.51 -10.99 -0.91
N ALA A 48 -10.28 -11.92 -1.48
CA ALA A 48 -10.77 -11.85 -2.86
C ALA A 48 -11.69 -10.63 -3.06
N ASP A 49 -12.65 -10.43 -2.15
CA ASP A 49 -13.58 -9.29 -2.18
C ASP A 49 -12.84 -7.95 -2.10
N ARG A 50 -11.83 -7.85 -1.22
CA ARG A 50 -10.97 -6.67 -1.08
C ARG A 50 -10.13 -6.39 -2.32
N ALA A 51 -9.51 -7.42 -2.88
CA ALA A 51 -8.63 -7.28 -4.04
C ALA A 51 -9.41 -7.18 -5.37
N GLY A 52 -10.74 -7.32 -5.35
CA GLY A 52 -11.58 -7.28 -6.56
C GLY A 52 -11.33 -8.46 -7.49
N VAL A 53 -10.93 -9.61 -6.95
CA VAL A 53 -10.60 -10.82 -7.72
C VAL A 53 -11.46 -12.00 -7.30
N GLN A 54 -11.45 -13.07 -8.10
CA GLN A 54 -12.11 -14.31 -7.71
C GLN A 54 -11.28 -15.07 -6.64
N PRO A 55 -11.93 -15.83 -5.74
CA PRO A 55 -11.24 -16.70 -4.77
C PRO A 55 -10.26 -17.69 -5.42
N GLN A 56 -10.48 -18.06 -6.67
CA GLN A 56 -9.57 -18.92 -7.42
C GLN A 56 -8.22 -18.24 -7.70
N THR A 57 -8.23 -16.94 -7.99
CA THR A 57 -7.02 -16.13 -8.18
C THR A 57 -6.18 -16.12 -6.91
N VAL A 58 -6.82 -15.94 -5.75
CA VAL A 58 -6.16 -15.99 -4.45
C VAL A 58 -5.53 -17.37 -4.22
N ARG A 59 -6.23 -18.47 -4.52
CA ARG A 59 -5.64 -19.82 -4.45
C ARG A 59 -4.43 -20.00 -5.36
N THR A 60 -4.45 -19.38 -6.55
CA THR A 60 -3.29 -19.37 -7.45
C THR A 60 -2.12 -18.60 -6.85
N TRP A 61 -2.35 -17.48 -6.17
CA TRP A 61 -1.31 -16.72 -5.47
C TRP A 61 -0.69 -17.51 -4.31
N ILE A 62 -1.51 -18.25 -3.55
CA ILE A 62 -1.02 -19.17 -2.51
C ILE A 62 -0.09 -20.23 -3.14
N ARG A 63 -0.54 -20.89 -4.21
CA ARG A 63 0.28 -21.91 -4.91
C ARG A 63 1.56 -21.34 -5.51
N ALA A 64 1.53 -20.08 -5.94
CA ALA A 64 2.68 -19.38 -6.48
C ALA A 64 3.60 -18.81 -5.38
N GLY A 65 3.28 -19.00 -4.09
CA GLY A 65 4.06 -18.48 -2.97
C GLY A 65 4.08 -16.94 -2.87
N ARG A 66 3.10 -16.26 -3.49
CA ARG A 66 3.02 -14.78 -3.49
C ARG A 66 2.40 -14.21 -2.22
N ILE A 67 1.60 -15.02 -1.53
CA ILE A 67 0.94 -14.65 -0.28
C ILE A 67 1.05 -15.82 0.70
N ASP A 68 1.16 -15.49 1.99
CA ASP A 68 1.21 -16.50 3.03
C ASP A 68 -0.18 -17.10 3.25
N SER A 69 -0.22 -18.39 3.58
CA SER A 69 -1.46 -19.06 3.95
C SER A 69 -1.26 -19.95 5.15
N LYS A 70 -2.29 -20.03 6.00
CA LYS A 70 -2.37 -20.99 7.09
C LYS A 70 -3.74 -21.63 7.12
N ARG A 71 -3.82 -22.87 7.59
CA ARG A 71 -5.08 -23.59 7.75
C ARG A 71 -5.39 -23.74 9.24
N VAL A 72 -6.59 -23.31 9.64
CA VAL A 72 -7.10 -23.50 11.00
C VAL A 72 -8.43 -24.26 10.87
N GLY A 73 -8.43 -25.53 11.29
CA GLY A 73 -9.54 -26.44 11.06
C GLY A 73 -9.85 -26.64 9.57
N ASN A 74 -11.06 -26.24 9.15
CA ASN A 74 -11.49 -26.33 7.75
C ASN A 74 -11.36 -25.00 6.97
N VAL A 75 -10.84 -23.94 7.60
CA VAL A 75 -10.74 -22.62 6.99
C VAL A 75 -9.29 -22.30 6.64
N THR A 76 -9.07 -21.83 5.41
CA THR A 76 -7.78 -21.28 4.98
C THR A 76 -7.80 -19.77 5.14
N TYR A 77 -6.83 -19.29 5.89
CA TYR A 77 -6.53 -17.87 6.06
C TYR A 77 -5.34 -17.49 5.20
N VAL A 78 -5.32 -16.24 4.75
CA VAL A 78 -4.29 -15.66 3.91
C VAL A 78 -3.82 -14.33 4.50
N ARG A 79 -2.56 -14.03 4.24
CA ARG A 79 -1.91 -12.75 4.54
C ARG A 79 -1.17 -12.30 3.28
N GLY A 80 -1.47 -11.09 2.80
CA GLY A 80 -0.88 -10.52 1.59
C GLY A 80 -1.19 -9.04 1.45
#